data_AF-A0A1G7MDT5-F1
#
_entry.id   AF-A0A1G7MDT5-F1
#
_cell.length_a   1.000
_cell.length_b   1.000
_cell.length_c   1.000
_cell.angle_alpha   90.00
_cell.angle_beta   90.00
_cell.angle_gamma   90.00
#
_symmetry.space_group_name_H-M   'P 1'
#
loop_
_entity.id
_entity.type
_entity.pdbx_description
1 polymer ?
#
loop_
_entity_poly.entity_id
_entity_poly.type
_entity_poly.pdbx_seq_one_letter_code
_entity_poly.pdbx_strand_id
1 'polypeptide(L)'
;MYNGYQQFDQYWFTDSCLVPITSDGIYEDPVLINLNPKSKDFKAIYFYSPACCLCPVPMKIYDSIESWLETIIQCYKTHIYQIDKDGFLIYDAKAEAELTKKLNPNSEYWFDPRNAW
;
A
#
# COMPACT_ATOMS: atom_id res chain seq x y z
N MET A 1 21.73 -18.23 -7.95
CA MET A 1 21.15 -17.67 -6.72
C MET A 1 21.24 -16.17 -6.81
N TYR A 2 20.10 -15.50 -6.99
CA TYR A 2 20.03 -14.04 -7.05
C TYR A 2 20.05 -13.55 -5.59
N ASN A 3 21.12 -12.88 -5.17
CA ASN A 3 21.23 -12.32 -3.81
C ASN A 3 20.41 -11.02 -3.71
N GLY A 4 19.09 -11.11 -3.82
CA GLY A 4 18.17 -9.97 -3.73
C GLY A 4 18.14 -9.30 -2.35
N TYR A 5 18.56 -10.02 -1.29
CA TYR A 5 18.53 -9.53 0.09
C TYR A 5 19.49 -8.35 0.37
N GLN A 6 20.60 -8.23 -0.36
CA GLN A 6 21.56 -7.15 -0.10
C GLN A 6 21.12 -5.78 -0.63
N GLN A 7 20.16 -5.72 -1.56
CA GLN A 7 19.78 -4.47 -2.21
C GLN A 7 18.65 -3.73 -1.50
N PHE A 8 17.84 -4.46 -0.73
CA PHE A 8 16.77 -3.91 0.12
C PHE A 8 17.34 -3.05 1.26
N ASP A 9 18.40 -3.52 1.91
CA ASP A 9 18.90 -2.94 3.16
C ASP A 9 19.61 -1.58 3.01
N GLN A 10 20.01 -1.15 1.81
CA GLN A 10 20.97 -0.05 1.68
C GLN A 10 20.45 1.28 1.11
N TYR A 11 19.38 1.30 0.30
CA TYR A 11 19.06 2.50 -0.49
C TYR A 11 17.79 3.27 -0.07
N TRP A 12 16.78 2.60 0.50
CA TRP A 12 15.52 3.28 0.86
C TRP A 12 15.48 3.67 2.34
N PHE A 13 15.95 2.81 3.24
CA PHE A 13 15.80 3.04 4.69
C PHE A 13 16.63 4.22 5.23
N THR A 14 17.76 4.54 4.60
CA THR A 14 18.74 5.52 5.11
C THR A 14 18.44 6.94 4.66
N ASP A 15 18.02 7.16 3.41
CA ASP A 15 17.80 8.51 2.86
C ASP A 15 16.31 8.92 2.78
N SER A 16 15.38 7.98 2.68
CA SER A 16 13.95 8.30 2.47
C SER A 16 13.10 8.31 3.75
N CYS A 17 13.66 7.91 4.89
CA CYS A 17 12.94 7.68 6.15
C CYS A 17 11.67 6.83 5.99
N LEU A 18 11.63 5.95 4.99
CA LEU A 18 10.57 4.95 4.83
C LEU A 18 10.82 3.80 5.80
N VAL A 19 9.90 3.58 6.73
CA VAL A 19 10.03 2.58 7.80
C VAL A 19 8.96 1.51 7.62
N PRO A 20 9.28 0.21 7.68
CA PRO A 20 8.29 -0.84 7.55
C PRO A 20 7.34 -0.86 8.75
N ILE A 21 6.05 -1.00 8.48
CA ILE A 21 4.99 -1.10 9.51
C ILE A 21 4.28 -2.45 9.50
N THR A 22 4.24 -3.14 8.35
CA THR A 22 3.78 -4.53 8.21
C THR A 22 4.34 -5.12 6.91
N SER A 23 4.28 -6.44 6.76
CA SER A 23 4.53 -7.15 5.50
C SER A 23 3.45 -8.21 5.27
N ASP A 24 3.42 -8.78 4.07
CA ASP A 24 2.50 -9.86 3.66
C ASP A 24 2.88 -11.25 4.21
N GLY A 25 3.79 -11.30 5.19
CA GLY A 25 4.33 -12.54 5.76
C GLY A 25 5.68 -12.95 5.16
N ILE A 26 6.11 -12.32 4.07
CA ILE A 26 7.47 -12.37 3.55
C ILE A 26 8.04 -10.96 3.69
N TYR A 27 9.24 -10.79 4.24
CA TYR A 27 9.87 -9.45 4.37
C TYR A 27 10.14 -8.76 3.01
N GLU A 28 9.85 -9.43 1.90
CA GLU A 28 10.13 -9.00 0.53
C GLU A 28 9.12 -7.97 0.00
N ASP A 29 7.91 -7.88 0.57
CA ASP A 29 6.88 -6.93 0.13
C ASP A 29 6.35 -6.06 1.28
N PRO A 30 7.16 -5.12 1.82
CA PRO A 30 6.75 -4.32 2.97
C PRO A 30 5.78 -3.21 2.62
N VAL A 31 4.87 -2.97 3.57
CA VAL A 31 4.15 -1.71 3.72
C VAL A 31 4.99 -0.78 4.59
N LEU A 32 5.27 0.41 4.07
CA LEU A 32 6.20 1.38 4.63
C LEU A 32 5.45 2.66 5.01
N ILE A 33 5.93 3.38 6.03
CA ILE A 33 5.49 4.74 6.37
C ILE A 33 6.63 5.74 6.17
N ASN A 34 6.32 6.88 5.56
CA ASN A 34 7.27 7.97 5.41
C ASN A 34 7.38 8.81 6.69
N LEU A 35 8.52 8.74 7.37
CA LEU A 35 8.80 9.52 8.58
C LEU A 35 9.75 10.71 8.34
N ASN A 36 9.98 11.11 7.08
CA ASN A 36 10.77 12.30 6.78
C ASN A 36 9.92 13.57 7.00
N PRO A 37 10.19 14.38 8.05
CA PRO A 37 9.38 15.56 8.36
C PRO A 37 9.50 16.68 7.30
N LYS A 38 10.47 16.58 6.38
CA LYS A 38 10.64 17.54 5.27
C LYS A 38 9.93 17.09 3.99
N SER A 39 9.41 15.86 3.95
CA SER A 39 8.70 15.35 2.78
C SER A 39 7.29 15.93 2.71
N LYS A 40 6.82 16.23 1.49
CA LYS A 40 5.42 16.56 1.22
C LYS A 40 4.46 15.43 1.57
N ASP A 41 4.97 14.19 1.60
CA ASP A 41 4.23 12.96 1.87
C ASP A 41 4.53 12.43 3.29
N PHE A 42 4.87 13.30 4.24
CA PHE A 42 5.11 12.90 5.63
C PHE A 42 3.89 12.16 6.20
N LYS A 43 4.12 10.97 6.76
CA LYS A 43 3.16 9.98 7.26
C LYS A 43 2.36 9.21 6.21
N ALA A 44 2.61 9.41 4.93
CA ALA A 44 1.97 8.60 3.89
C ALA A 44 2.46 7.15 3.90
N ILE A 45 1.61 6.27 3.38
CA ILE A 45 1.86 4.83 3.32
C ILE A 45 2.30 4.45 1.92
N TYR A 46 3.39 3.69 1.86
CA TYR A 46 3.98 3.18 0.64
C TYR A 46 3.94 1.66 0.65
N PHE A 47 3.89 1.07 -0.55
CA PHE A 47 4.06 -0.35 -0.76
C PHE A 47 5.24 -0.56 -1.70
N TYR A 48 6.13 -1.45 -1.32
CA TYR A 48 7.25 -1.83 -2.17
C TYR A 48 7.16 -3.31 -2.49
N SER A 49 6.66 -3.59 -3.69
CA SER A 49 6.70 -4.91 -4.31
C SER A 49 6.94 -4.72 -5.80
N PRO A 50 8.18 -4.85 -6.29
CA PRO A 50 8.46 -4.71 -7.71
C PRO A 50 7.65 -5.65 -8.60
N ALA A 51 7.35 -6.84 -8.10
CA ALA A 51 6.57 -7.84 -8.81
C ALA A 51 5.09 -7.45 -8.92
N CYS A 52 4.47 -6.98 -7.83
CA CYS A 52 3.06 -6.59 -7.84
C CYS A 52 2.82 -5.22 -8.47
N CYS A 53 3.68 -4.25 -8.21
CA CYS A 53 3.50 -2.87 -8.67
C CYS A 53 4.07 -2.61 -10.08
N LEU A 54 4.81 -3.56 -10.65
CA LEU A 54 5.59 -3.38 -11.89
C LEU A 54 6.44 -2.09 -11.84
N CYS A 55 6.98 -1.80 -10.65
CA CYS A 55 7.65 -0.55 -10.31
C CYS A 55 8.85 -0.85 -9.40
N PRO A 56 10.09 -0.47 -9.78
CA PRO A 56 11.28 -0.78 -9.00
C PRO A 56 11.47 0.12 -7.76
N VAL A 57 10.50 0.98 -7.45
CA VAL A 57 10.53 1.91 -6.32
C VAL A 57 9.24 1.80 -5.51
N PRO A 58 9.26 2.13 -4.20
CA PRO A 58 8.04 2.16 -3.39
C PRO A 58 6.99 3.10 -3.98
N MET A 59 5.73 2.67 -4.02
CA MET A 59 4.61 3.46 -4.52
C MET A 59 3.70 3.90 -3.37
N LYS A 60 3.24 5.15 -3.39
CA LYS A 60 2.31 5.66 -2.37
C LYS A 60 0.93 5.05 -2.54
N ILE A 61 0.49 4.24 -1.58
CA ILE A 61 -0.80 3.51 -1.58
C ILE A 61 -1.88 4.15 -0.70
N TYR A 62 -1.51 4.87 0.36
CA TYR A 62 -2.49 5.63 1.17
C TYR A 62 -1.89 6.96 1.61
N ASP A 63 -2.77 7.94 1.81
CA ASP A 63 -2.36 9.29 2.21
C ASP A 63 -1.85 9.34 3.66
N SER A 64 -2.35 8.46 4.53
CA SER A 64 -1.86 8.24 5.90
C SER A 64 -2.33 6.89 6.48
N ILE A 65 -1.91 6.55 7.71
CA ILE A 65 -2.47 5.42 8.46
C ILE A 65 -3.97 5.63 8.70
N GLU A 66 -4.37 6.85 9.06
CA GLU A 66 -5.77 7.19 9.34
C GLU A 66 -6.64 6.99 8.10
N SER A 67 -6.19 7.45 6.92
CA SER A 67 -6.94 7.26 5.68
C SER A 67 -6.96 5.80 5.25
N TRP A 68 -5.89 5.04 5.48
CA TRP A 68 -5.86 3.59 5.26
C TRP A 68 -6.92 2.89 6.11
N LEU A 69 -6.92 3.10 7.42
CA LEU A 69 -7.88 2.48 8.34
C LEU A 69 -9.33 2.89 8.01
N GLU A 70 -9.58 4.17 7.74
CA GLU A 70 -10.91 4.64 7.34
C GLU A 70 -11.36 3.96 6.05
N THR A 71 -10.47 3.78 5.07
CA THR A 71 -10.79 3.09 3.81
C THR A 71 -11.22 1.65 4.07
N ILE A 72 -10.44 0.88 4.84
CA ILE A 72 -10.77 -0.51 5.17
C ILE A 72 -12.10 -0.59 5.93
N ILE A 73 -12.35 0.30 6.89
CA ILE A 73 -13.60 0.37 7.63
C ILE A 73 -14.78 0.66 6.70
N GLN A 74 -14.62 1.60 5.78
CA GLN A 74 -15.67 1.93 4.80
C GLN A 74 -15.93 0.77 3.86
N CYS A 75 -14.92 0.04 3.40
CA CYS A 75 -15.11 -1.16 2.59
C CYS A 75 -16.03 -2.18 3.27
N TYR A 76 -15.85 -2.43 4.57
CA TYR A 76 -16.75 -3.30 5.33
C TYR A 76 -18.14 -2.70 5.51
N LYS A 77 -18.25 -1.40 5.84
CA LYS A 77 -19.54 -0.73 6.04
C LYS A 77 -20.40 -0.68 4.77
N THR A 78 -19.77 -0.57 3.61
CA THR A 78 -20.46 -0.49 2.30
C THR A 78 -20.53 -1.84 1.59
N HIS A 79 -20.20 -2.94 2.28
CA HIS A 79 -20.23 -4.29 1.72
C HIS A 79 -19.34 -4.48 0.47
N ILE A 80 -18.31 -3.65 0.30
CA ILE A 80 -17.24 -3.88 -0.67
C ILE A 80 -16.41 -5.08 -0.22
N TYR A 81 -16.16 -5.19 1.09
CA TYR A 81 -15.61 -6.39 1.72
C TYR A 81 -16.72 -7.14 2.46
N GLN A 82 -16.78 -8.45 2.24
CA GLN A 82 -17.73 -9.34 2.90
C GLN A 82 -17.04 -10.67 3.24
N ILE A 83 -17.46 -11.29 4.34
CA ILE A 83 -17.08 -12.66 4.66
C ILE A 83 -18.22 -13.58 4.23
N ASP A 84 -17.91 -14.57 3.40
CA ASP A 84 -18.91 -15.53 2.96
C ASP A 84 -19.26 -16.55 4.05
N LYS A 85 -20.21 -17.43 3.73
CA LYS A 85 -20.67 -18.48 4.65
C LYS A 85 -19.57 -19.47 5.07
N ASP A 86 -18.50 -19.57 4.28
CA ASP A 86 -17.39 -20.51 4.46
C ASP A 86 -16.19 -19.83 5.13
N GLY A 87 -16.29 -18.53 5.44
CA GLY A 87 -15.28 -17.75 6.15
C GLY A 87 -14.25 -17.06 5.24
N PHE A 88 -14.46 -17.05 3.93
CA PHE A 88 -13.56 -16.40 2.98
C PHE A 88 -13.93 -14.94 2.76
N LEU A 89 -12.90 -14.09 2.59
CA LEU A 89 -13.09 -12.71 2.13
C LEU A 89 -13.50 -12.71 0.66
N ILE A 90 -14.68 -12.16 0.39
CA ILE A 90 -15.14 -11.78 -0.95
C ILE A 90 -15.06 -10.26 -1.04
N TYR A 91 -14.55 -9.74 -2.15
CA TYR A 91 -14.45 -8.30 -2.37
C TYR A 91 -14.76 -7.86 -3.81
N ASP A 92 -15.26 -6.63 -3.95
CA ASP A 92 -15.40 -5.93 -5.22
C ASP A 92 -14.19 -5.04 -5.46
N ALA A 93 -13.22 -5.54 -6.23
CA ALA A 93 -11.95 -4.85 -6.52
C ALA A 93 -12.15 -3.46 -7.16
N LYS A 94 -13.18 -3.32 -8.01
CA LYS A 94 -13.44 -2.05 -8.69
C LYS A 94 -14.04 -1.03 -7.72
N ALA A 95 -15.01 -1.45 -6.92
CA ALA A 95 -15.61 -0.57 -5.91
C ALA A 95 -14.59 -0.17 -4.83
N GLU A 96 -13.71 -1.09 -4.44
CA GLU A 96 -12.57 -0.81 -3.57
C GLU A 96 -11.66 0.27 -4.18
N ALA A 97 -11.21 0.09 -5.41
CA ALA A 97 -10.34 1.06 -6.07
C ALA A 97 -10.99 2.46 -6.14
N GLU A 98 -12.27 2.55 -6.48
CA GLU A 98 -13.00 3.83 -6.54
C GLU A 98 -13.18 4.48 -5.16
N LEU A 99 -13.51 3.70 -4.12
CA LEU A 99 -13.58 4.21 -2.75
C LEU A 99 -12.21 4.68 -2.27
N THR A 100 -11.16 3.90 -2.54
CA THR A 100 -9.82 4.22 -2.08
C THR A 100 -9.28 5.47 -2.76
N LYS A 101 -9.48 5.66 -4.07
CA LYS A 101 -9.18 6.93 -4.78
C LYS A 101 -9.86 8.13 -4.14
N LYS A 102 -11.11 7.98 -3.73
CA LYS A 102 -11.89 9.05 -3.09
C LYS A 102 -11.34 9.43 -1.71
N LEU A 103 -10.93 8.45 -0.92
CA LEU A 103 -10.41 8.66 0.44
C LEU A 103 -8.91 8.96 0.49
N ASN A 104 -8.18 8.65 -0.58
CA ASN A 104 -6.73 8.82 -0.71
C ASN A 104 -6.38 9.50 -2.05
N PRO A 105 -6.87 10.73 -2.28
CA PRO A 105 -6.73 11.41 -3.56
C PRO A 105 -5.29 11.71 -3.96
N ASN A 106 -4.33 11.62 -3.01
CA ASN A 106 -2.92 11.86 -3.32
C ASN A 106 -2.16 10.56 -3.61
N SER A 107 -2.75 9.37 -3.43
CA SER A 107 -2.11 8.08 -3.72
C SER A 107 -1.82 7.94 -5.22
N GLU A 108 -0.61 7.50 -5.56
CA GLU A 108 -0.21 7.27 -6.95
C GLU A 108 -0.69 5.90 -7.43
N TYR A 109 -0.68 4.90 -6.54
CA TYR A 109 -0.98 3.52 -6.86
C TYR A 109 -2.37 3.33 -7.48
N TRP A 110 -3.40 3.92 -6.87
CA TRP A 110 -4.79 3.69 -7.29
C TRP A 110 -5.17 4.40 -8.59
N PHE A 111 -4.41 5.42 -8.99
CA PHE A 111 -4.66 6.17 -10.24
C PHE A 111 -3.82 5.65 -11.40
N ASP A 112 -2.91 4.70 -11.14
CA ASP A 112 -2.07 4.11 -12.17
C ASP A 112 -2.90 3.14 -13.02
N PRO A 113 -3.01 3.36 -14.35
CA PRO A 113 -3.76 2.46 -15.24
C PRO A 113 -3.17 1.04 -15.31
N ARG A 114 -1.92 0.84 -14.88
CA ARG A 114 -1.29 -0.48 -14.78
C ARG A 114 -1.84 -1.30 -13.60
N ASN A 115 -2.38 -0.61 -12.60
CA ASN A 115 -2.96 -1.21 -11.39
C ASN A 115 -4.50 -1.20 -11.42
N ALA A 116 -5.09 -0.97 -12.60
CA ALA A 116 -6.54 -0.98 -12.78
C ALA A 116 -7.05 -2.44 -12.77
N TRP A 117 -7.70 -2.83 -11.67
CA TRP A 117 -8.41 -4.09 -11.49
C TRP A 117 -9.79 -4.08 -12.18
#